data_AF-A0A661X8H2-F1
#
_entry.id   AF-A0A661X8H2-F1
#
_cell.length_a   1.000
_cell.length_b   1.000
_cell.length_c   1.000
_cell.angle_alpha   90.00
_cell.angle_beta   90.00
_cell.angle_gamma   90.00
#
_symmetry.space_group_name_H-M   'P 1'
#
loop_
_entity.id
_entity.type
_entity.pdbx_description
1 polymer ?
#
loop_
_entity_poly.entity_id
_entity_poly.type
_entity_poly.pdbx_seq_one_letter_code
_entity_poly.pdbx_strand_id
1 'polypeptide(L)'
;MAEHKPIQDPKKFTEKDYQKFEYILLSENTTQEELEEIVMLLAHLPTKRAQDILKKFKQSARAEEVAWLDVAMEEGQAFYIWPQNEQEEKDLMALKLYHEKQDQIIEMMGEKDGREYQLERYRIELTALQALQKENVSSQEKEDLNYRLMALRDMIKIEEKKLEEVKHEIEFEEKLSQKIRESIRTKRYKNLESWDIAGFHFDGEAWLEEY
;
A
#
# COMPACT_ATOMS: atom_id res chain seq x y z
N MET A 1 -13.46 -2.27 -33.29
CA MET A 1 -12.73 -1.70 -32.13
C MET A 1 -13.51 -0.48 -31.70
N ALA A 2 -14.00 -0.46 -30.46
CA ALA A 2 -14.66 0.72 -29.89
C ALA A 2 -13.70 1.91 -29.91
N GLU A 3 -14.17 3.08 -30.36
CA GLU A 3 -13.41 4.32 -30.26
C GLU A 3 -13.33 4.76 -28.80
N HIS A 4 -12.14 5.20 -28.35
CA HIS A 4 -11.93 5.73 -27.01
C HIS A 4 -12.80 6.99 -26.81
N LYS A 5 -13.52 7.06 -25.68
CA LYS A 5 -14.43 8.17 -25.38
C LYS A 5 -13.74 9.16 -24.44
N PRO A 6 -14.03 10.48 -24.50
CA PRO A 6 -13.56 11.39 -23.46
C PRO A 6 -14.24 11.08 -22.12
N ILE A 7 -13.65 11.55 -21.02
CA ILE A 7 -14.29 11.51 -19.69
C ILE A 7 -15.67 12.17 -19.76
N GLN A 8 -16.66 11.51 -19.21
CA GLN A 8 -18.07 11.92 -19.26
C GLN A 8 -18.44 12.76 -18.04
N ASP A 9 -19.30 13.76 -18.23
CA ASP A 9 -19.83 14.59 -17.14
C ASP A 9 -20.96 13.82 -16.41
N PRO A 10 -20.78 13.44 -15.12
CA PRO A 10 -21.80 12.71 -14.37
C PRO A 10 -23.15 13.42 -14.29
N LYS A 11 -23.20 14.76 -14.38
CA LYS A 11 -24.44 15.54 -14.27
C LYS A 11 -25.39 15.32 -15.45
N LYS A 12 -24.90 14.74 -16.55
CA LYS A 12 -25.70 14.40 -17.73
C LYS A 12 -26.47 13.09 -17.59
N PHE A 13 -26.21 12.32 -16.53
CA PHE A 13 -26.77 10.99 -16.33
C PHE A 13 -27.65 10.95 -15.09
N THR A 14 -28.79 10.30 -15.21
CA THR A 14 -29.79 10.10 -14.16
C THR A 14 -29.79 8.65 -13.70
N GLU A 15 -30.45 8.34 -12.58
CA GLU A 15 -30.59 6.94 -12.12
C GLU A 15 -31.29 6.05 -13.17
N LYS A 16 -32.18 6.61 -14.00
CA LYS A 16 -32.81 5.87 -15.09
C LYS A 16 -31.80 5.45 -16.16
N ASP A 17 -30.79 6.27 -16.41
CA ASP A 17 -29.72 5.94 -17.35
C ASP A 17 -28.86 4.80 -16.80
N TYR A 18 -28.51 4.85 -15.52
CA TYR A 18 -27.79 3.76 -14.84
C TYR A 18 -28.57 2.44 -14.84
N GLN A 19 -29.87 2.48 -14.56
CA GLN A 19 -30.75 1.30 -14.67
C GLN A 19 -30.80 0.76 -16.10
N LYS A 20 -30.84 1.64 -17.10
CA LYS A 20 -30.81 1.26 -18.51
C LYS A 20 -29.48 0.58 -18.87
N PHE A 21 -28.34 1.11 -18.43
CA PHE A 21 -27.03 0.48 -18.66
C PHE A 21 -26.96 -0.92 -18.04
N GLU A 22 -27.41 -1.05 -16.78
CA GLU A 22 -27.45 -2.31 -16.07
C GLU A 22 -28.37 -3.35 -16.76
N TYR A 23 -29.52 -2.92 -17.28
CA TYR A 23 -30.41 -3.77 -18.06
C TYR A 23 -29.76 -4.25 -19.36
N ILE A 24 -29.13 -3.34 -20.11
CA ILE A 24 -28.52 -3.67 -21.41
C ILE A 24 -27.34 -4.63 -21.22
N LEU A 25 -26.48 -4.39 -20.23
CA LEU A 25 -25.32 -5.25 -19.94
C LEU A 25 -25.71 -6.69 -19.58
N LEU A 26 -26.90 -6.90 -19.00
CA LEU A 26 -27.37 -8.22 -18.57
C LEU A 26 -28.40 -8.85 -19.54
N SER A 27 -28.81 -8.14 -20.59
CA SER A 27 -29.80 -8.60 -21.56
C SER A 27 -29.16 -9.53 -22.58
N GLU A 28 -29.70 -10.72 -22.80
CA GLU A 28 -29.20 -11.67 -23.81
C GLU A 28 -29.30 -11.15 -25.26
N ASN A 29 -30.15 -10.15 -25.51
CA ASN A 29 -30.38 -9.60 -26.86
C ASN A 29 -29.40 -8.49 -27.26
N THR A 30 -28.52 -8.08 -26.35
CA THR A 30 -27.57 -6.98 -26.58
C THR A 30 -26.34 -7.49 -27.29
N THR A 31 -25.94 -6.85 -28.38
CA THR A 31 -24.78 -7.27 -29.16
C THR A 31 -23.46 -7.00 -28.41
N GLN A 32 -22.38 -7.68 -28.80
CA GLN A 32 -21.05 -7.41 -28.24
C GLN A 32 -20.64 -5.94 -28.42
N GLU A 33 -20.95 -5.34 -29.57
CA GLU A 33 -20.64 -3.93 -29.85
C GLU A 33 -21.36 -2.97 -28.88
N GLU A 34 -22.64 -3.24 -28.57
CA GLU A 34 -23.40 -2.47 -27.59
C GLU A 34 -22.87 -2.66 -26.16
N LEU A 35 -22.43 -3.87 -25.81
CA LEU A 35 -21.77 -4.12 -24.53
C LEU A 35 -20.46 -3.33 -24.42
N GLU A 36 -19.60 -3.42 -25.43
CA GLU A 36 -18.35 -2.67 -25.51
C GLU A 36 -18.59 -1.16 -25.39
N GLU A 37 -19.61 -0.62 -26.06
CA GLU A 37 -19.93 0.80 -25.99
C GLU A 37 -20.33 1.24 -24.57
N ILE A 38 -21.14 0.44 -23.88
CA ILE A 38 -21.61 0.76 -22.53
C ILE A 38 -20.48 0.59 -21.51
N VAL A 39 -19.65 -0.44 -21.64
CA VAL A 39 -18.48 -0.63 -20.79
C VAL A 39 -17.53 0.57 -20.93
N MET A 40 -17.27 1.03 -22.15
CA MET A 40 -16.45 2.22 -22.41
C MET A 40 -17.05 3.46 -21.75
N LEU A 41 -18.36 3.66 -21.90
CA LEU A 41 -19.07 4.78 -21.30
C LEU A 41 -18.99 4.78 -19.77
N LEU A 42 -19.20 3.61 -19.14
CA LEU A 42 -19.17 3.45 -17.69
C LEU A 42 -17.75 3.62 -17.14
N ALA A 43 -16.72 3.14 -17.85
CA ALA A 43 -15.32 3.39 -17.49
C ALA A 43 -15.05 4.90 -17.45
N HIS A 44 -15.56 5.65 -18.43
CA HIS A 44 -15.36 7.09 -18.52
C HIS A 44 -16.31 7.92 -17.64
N LEU A 45 -17.16 7.28 -16.83
CA LEU A 45 -18.03 7.94 -15.87
C LEU A 45 -17.43 7.86 -14.46
N PRO A 46 -16.87 8.95 -13.91
CA PRO A 46 -16.17 8.96 -12.62
C PRO A 46 -17.17 8.95 -11.45
N THR A 47 -18.00 7.92 -11.36
CA THR A 47 -19.00 7.76 -10.30
C THR A 47 -18.95 6.37 -9.71
N LYS A 48 -19.26 6.29 -8.41
CA LYS A 48 -19.38 5.00 -7.71
C LYS A 48 -20.43 4.10 -8.39
N ARG A 49 -21.53 4.67 -8.87
CA ARG A 49 -22.60 3.90 -9.53
C ARG A 49 -22.12 3.20 -10.80
N ALA A 50 -21.30 3.88 -11.61
CA ALA A 50 -20.71 3.27 -12.80
C ALA A 50 -19.75 2.13 -12.43
N GLN A 51 -18.89 2.34 -11.42
CA GLN A 51 -17.99 1.29 -10.91
C GLN A 51 -18.74 0.08 -10.36
N ASP A 52 -19.84 0.30 -9.64
CA ASP A 52 -20.68 -0.79 -9.10
C ASP A 52 -21.34 -1.60 -10.23
N ILE A 53 -21.77 -0.94 -11.32
CA ILE A 53 -22.35 -1.62 -12.49
C ILE A 53 -21.29 -2.45 -13.23
N LEU A 54 -20.09 -1.90 -13.46
CA LEU A 54 -18.99 -2.64 -14.09
C LEU A 54 -18.60 -3.88 -13.26
N LYS A 55 -18.50 -3.74 -11.93
CA LYS A 55 -18.25 -4.86 -11.02
C LYS A 55 -19.34 -5.93 -11.10
N LYS A 56 -20.60 -5.52 -11.18
CA LYS A 56 -21.72 -6.45 -11.36
C LYS A 56 -21.64 -7.16 -12.71
N PHE A 57 -21.33 -6.43 -13.78
CA PHE A 57 -21.20 -7.02 -15.12
C PHE A 57 -20.04 -8.02 -15.21
N LYS A 58 -18.90 -7.73 -14.55
CA LYS A 58 -17.75 -8.65 -14.46
C LYS A 58 -18.10 -10.01 -13.84
N GLN A 59 -19.11 -10.06 -12.96
CA GLN A 59 -19.61 -11.29 -12.35
C GLN A 59 -20.65 -12.03 -13.21
N SER A 60 -21.04 -11.47 -14.35
CA SER A 60 -22.04 -12.08 -15.25
C SER A 60 -21.40 -13.09 -16.20
N ALA A 61 -22.22 -13.99 -16.75
CA ALA A 61 -21.78 -14.96 -17.77
C ALA A 61 -21.31 -14.30 -19.08
N ARG A 62 -21.66 -13.02 -19.31
CA ARG A 62 -21.34 -12.26 -20.51
C ARG A 62 -20.06 -11.43 -20.39
N ALA A 63 -19.41 -11.42 -19.22
CA ALA A 63 -18.22 -10.62 -18.97
C ALA A 63 -17.08 -10.90 -19.99
N GLU A 64 -16.94 -12.16 -20.39
CA GLU A 64 -15.92 -12.61 -21.35
C GLU A 64 -16.14 -12.10 -22.78
N GLU A 65 -17.35 -11.61 -23.10
CA GLU A 65 -17.64 -11.01 -24.41
C GLU A 65 -16.93 -9.66 -24.60
N VAL A 66 -16.53 -9.00 -23.50
CA VAL A 66 -15.77 -7.74 -23.54
C VAL A 66 -14.34 -8.02 -23.08
N ALA A 67 -13.48 -8.36 -24.05
CA ALA A 67 -12.10 -8.81 -23.79
C ALA A 67 -11.24 -7.81 -22.98
N TRP A 68 -11.57 -6.52 -23.03
CA TRP A 68 -10.85 -5.43 -22.37
C TRP A 68 -11.59 -4.91 -21.11
N LEU A 69 -12.55 -5.67 -20.58
CA LEU A 69 -13.35 -5.25 -19.41
C LEU A 69 -12.48 -4.92 -18.18
N ASP A 70 -11.41 -5.69 -17.93
CA ASP A 70 -10.51 -5.43 -16.79
C ASP A 70 -9.80 -4.09 -16.93
N VAL A 71 -9.31 -3.78 -18.15
CA VAL A 71 -8.69 -2.48 -18.46
C VAL A 71 -9.70 -1.34 -18.28
N ALA A 72 -10.95 -1.53 -18.73
CA ALA A 72 -12.01 -0.55 -18.55
C ALA A 72 -12.32 -0.27 -17.08
N MET A 73 -12.28 -1.31 -16.25
CA MET A 73 -12.50 -1.20 -14.80
C MET A 73 -11.34 -0.47 -14.11
N GLU A 74 -10.09 -0.75 -14.51
CA GLU A 74 -8.91 -0.04 -14.01
C GLU A 74 -8.95 1.45 -14.38
N GLU A 75 -9.20 1.77 -15.65
CA GLU A 75 -9.33 3.15 -16.13
C GLU A 75 -10.47 3.88 -15.41
N GLY A 76 -11.62 3.24 -15.25
CA GLY A 76 -12.75 3.84 -14.56
C GLY A 76 -12.51 4.06 -13.06
N GLN A 77 -11.78 3.15 -12.41
CA GLN A 77 -11.35 3.35 -11.03
C GLN A 77 -10.40 4.55 -10.95
N ALA A 78 -9.43 4.68 -11.86
CA ALA A 78 -8.51 5.81 -11.93
C ALA A 78 -9.24 7.15 -12.09
N PHE A 79 -10.23 7.23 -13.00
CA PHE A 79 -11.04 8.44 -13.16
C PHE A 79 -11.92 8.75 -11.94
N TYR A 80 -12.45 7.73 -11.26
CA TYR A 80 -13.24 7.92 -10.05
C TYR A 80 -12.43 8.49 -8.89
N ILE A 81 -11.17 8.06 -8.73
CA ILE A 81 -10.30 8.53 -7.65
C ILE A 81 -9.59 9.84 -7.99
N TRP A 82 -9.50 10.21 -9.27
CA TRP A 82 -8.86 11.44 -9.71
C TRP A 82 -9.36 12.67 -8.94
N PRO A 83 -8.45 13.51 -8.40
CA PRO A 83 -8.83 14.68 -7.61
C PRO A 83 -9.52 15.72 -8.49
N GLN A 84 -10.65 16.24 -8.03
CA GLN A 84 -11.46 17.23 -8.76
C GLN A 84 -11.27 18.65 -8.24
N ASN A 85 -10.52 18.81 -7.15
CA ASN A 85 -10.24 20.08 -6.51
C ASN A 85 -8.99 19.97 -5.62
N GLU A 86 -8.45 21.11 -5.20
CA GLU A 86 -7.24 21.19 -4.37
C GLU A 86 -7.34 20.46 -3.02
N GLN A 87 -8.53 20.37 -2.43
CA GLN A 87 -8.70 19.63 -1.16
C GLN A 87 -8.58 18.12 -1.39
N GLU A 88 -9.14 17.61 -2.48
CA GLU A 88 -9.00 16.20 -2.86
C GLU A 88 -7.55 15.87 -3.25
N GLU A 89 -6.86 16.76 -3.94
CA GLU A 89 -5.44 16.58 -4.25
C GLU A 89 -4.59 16.47 -2.97
N LYS A 90 -4.81 17.37 -1.99
CA LYS A 90 -4.15 17.30 -0.68
C LYS A 90 -4.49 16.00 0.07
N ASP A 91 -5.75 15.58 0.05
CA ASP A 91 -6.18 14.36 0.72
C ASP A 91 -5.58 13.11 0.06
N LEU A 92 -5.43 13.09 -1.27
CA LEU A 92 -4.83 11.99 -2.02
C LEU A 92 -3.31 11.91 -1.78
N MET A 93 -2.63 13.06 -1.74
CA MET A 93 -1.21 13.14 -1.35
C MET A 93 -1.01 12.69 0.11
N ALA A 94 -1.90 13.08 1.02
CA ALA A 94 -1.86 12.61 2.41
C ALA A 94 -2.04 11.09 2.50
N LEU A 95 -2.91 10.51 1.67
CA LEU A 95 -3.06 9.06 1.59
C LEU A 95 -1.78 8.38 1.08
N LYS A 96 -1.13 8.93 0.05
CA LYS A 96 0.14 8.40 -0.46
C LYS A 96 1.22 8.42 0.63
N LEU A 97 1.39 9.57 1.30
CA LEU A 97 2.31 9.70 2.43
C LEU A 97 1.98 8.72 3.57
N TYR A 98 0.70 8.50 3.86
CA TYR A 98 0.30 7.50 4.85
C TYR A 98 0.83 6.10 4.50
N HIS A 99 0.67 5.66 3.24
CA HIS A 99 1.18 4.36 2.80
C HIS A 99 2.71 4.29 2.82
N GLU A 100 3.40 5.34 2.37
CA GLU A 100 4.87 5.43 2.47
C GLU A 100 5.34 5.27 3.93
N LYS A 101 4.61 5.86 4.89
CA LYS A 101 4.90 5.67 6.32
C LYS A 101 4.62 4.25 6.80
N GLN A 102 3.58 3.57 6.29
CA GLN A 102 3.35 2.15 6.62
C GLN A 102 4.51 1.28 6.12
N ASP A 103 5.02 1.53 4.92
CA ASP A 103 6.15 0.79 4.36
C ASP A 103 7.42 1.00 5.20
N GLN A 104 7.70 2.24 5.60
CA GLN A 104 8.81 2.56 6.52
C GLN A 104 8.68 1.84 7.88
N ILE A 105 7.47 1.75 8.43
CA ILE A 105 7.20 1.00 9.68
C ILE A 105 7.53 -0.48 9.50
N ILE A 106 7.15 -1.09 8.37
CA ILE A 106 7.44 -2.50 8.09
C ILE A 106 8.97 -2.73 8.02
N GLU A 107 9.71 -1.83 7.36
CA GLU A 107 11.17 -1.90 7.31
C GLU A 107 11.80 -1.82 8.71
N MET A 108 11.36 -0.86 9.53
CA MET A 108 11.83 -0.70 10.90
C MET A 108 11.47 -1.91 11.79
N MET A 109 10.30 -2.53 11.59
CA MET A 109 9.95 -3.78 12.27
C MET A 109 10.91 -4.92 11.92
N GLY A 110 11.32 -5.01 10.64
CA GLY A 110 12.37 -5.93 10.22
C GLY A 110 13.71 -5.65 10.89
N GLU A 111 14.11 -4.39 11.01
CA GLU A 111 15.31 -3.99 11.75
C GLU A 111 15.20 -4.40 13.23
N LYS A 112 14.09 -4.07 13.89
CA LYS A 112 13.82 -4.42 15.29
C LYS A 112 14.02 -5.91 15.53
N ASP A 113 13.42 -6.76 14.70
CA ASP A 113 13.51 -8.22 14.84
C ASP A 113 14.96 -8.71 14.63
N GLY A 114 15.70 -8.12 13.68
CA GLY A 114 17.12 -8.38 13.49
C GLY A 114 17.96 -8.04 14.72
N ARG A 115 17.67 -6.91 15.37
CA ARG A 115 18.35 -6.49 16.62
C ARG A 115 18.02 -7.41 17.79
N GLU A 116 16.75 -7.82 17.93
CA GLU A 116 16.31 -8.79 18.96
C GLU A 116 17.03 -10.13 18.79
N TYR A 117 17.16 -10.62 17.56
CA TYR A 117 17.95 -11.81 17.27
C TYR A 117 19.43 -11.65 17.63
N GLN A 118 20.04 -10.52 17.27
CA GLN A 118 21.46 -10.27 17.55
C GLN A 118 21.74 -10.16 19.06
N LEU A 119 20.83 -9.56 19.84
CA LEU A 119 20.91 -9.55 21.29
C LEU A 119 20.88 -10.95 21.89
N GLU A 120 19.97 -11.80 21.40
CA GLU A 120 19.87 -13.17 21.88
C GLU A 120 21.16 -13.96 21.57
N ARG A 121 21.75 -13.77 20.39
CA ARG A 121 23.06 -14.34 20.07
C ARG A 121 24.14 -13.91 21.05
N TYR A 122 24.24 -12.61 21.36
CA TYR A 122 25.22 -12.12 22.33
C TYR A 122 24.96 -12.68 23.73
N ARG A 123 23.71 -12.85 24.14
CA ARG A 123 23.36 -13.44 25.45
C ARG A 123 23.73 -14.92 25.55
N ILE A 124 23.53 -15.68 24.47
CA ILE A 124 23.97 -17.08 24.37
C ILE A 124 25.50 -17.15 24.47
N GLU A 125 26.22 -16.35 23.68
CA GLU A 125 27.69 -16.31 23.72
C GLU A 125 28.21 -15.89 25.10
N LEU A 126 27.57 -14.91 25.74
CA LEU A 126 27.92 -14.46 27.08
C LEU A 126 27.77 -15.59 28.09
N THR A 127 26.69 -16.36 27.99
CA THR A 127 26.43 -17.52 28.85
C THR A 127 27.49 -18.60 28.66
N ALA A 128 27.87 -18.88 27.40
CA ALA A 128 28.92 -19.85 27.09
C ALA A 128 30.29 -19.40 27.62
N LEU A 129 30.67 -18.14 27.42
CA LEU A 129 31.93 -17.59 27.93
C LEU A 129 31.98 -17.59 29.46
N GLN A 130 30.86 -17.30 30.13
CA GLN A 130 30.75 -17.37 31.59
C GLN A 130 30.85 -18.81 32.13
N ALA A 131 30.38 -19.80 31.38
CA ALA A 131 30.56 -21.21 31.72
C ALA A 131 32.04 -21.59 31.59
N LEU A 132 32.67 -21.23 30.48
CA LEU A 132 34.08 -21.51 30.22
C LEU A 132 35.03 -20.88 31.26
N GLN A 133 34.67 -19.70 31.78
CA GLN A 133 35.44 -19.03 32.84
C GLN A 133 35.49 -19.82 34.16
N LYS A 134 34.53 -20.73 34.40
CA LYS A 134 34.49 -21.58 35.60
C LYS A 134 35.36 -22.83 35.47
N GLU A 135 35.86 -23.11 34.26
CA GLU A 135 36.75 -24.23 34.00
C GLU A 135 38.20 -23.88 34.38
N ASN A 136 39.05 -24.92 34.50
CA ASN A 136 40.45 -24.73 34.85
C ASN A 136 41.27 -24.38 33.60
N VAL A 137 41.10 -23.14 33.13
CA VAL A 137 41.80 -22.56 31.98
C VAL A 137 43.13 -21.91 32.38
N SER A 138 44.07 -21.84 31.43
CA SER A 138 45.39 -21.21 31.63
C SER A 138 45.27 -19.70 31.91
N SER A 139 46.33 -19.10 32.44
CA SER A 139 46.35 -17.66 32.76
C SER A 139 46.14 -16.77 31.53
N GLN A 140 46.70 -17.17 30.38
CA GLN A 140 46.53 -16.45 29.12
C GLN A 140 45.07 -16.53 28.62
N GLU A 141 44.47 -17.72 28.67
CA GLU A 141 43.07 -17.92 28.30
C GLU A 141 42.11 -17.14 29.20
N LYS A 142 42.43 -17.01 30.51
CA LYS A 142 41.64 -16.17 31.43
C LYS A 142 41.65 -14.71 31.03
N GLU A 143 42.80 -14.20 30.61
CA GLU A 143 42.94 -12.80 30.18
C GLU A 143 42.14 -12.55 28.89
N ASP A 144 42.30 -13.42 27.90
CA ASP A 144 41.52 -13.38 26.65
C ASP A 144 40.01 -13.49 26.90
N LEU A 145 39.59 -14.39 27.80
CA LEU A 145 38.19 -14.54 28.20
C LEU A 145 37.63 -13.27 28.84
N ASN A 146 38.39 -12.62 29.70
CA ASN A 146 37.96 -11.37 30.33
C ASN A 146 37.77 -10.26 29.29
N TYR A 147 38.69 -10.11 28.33
CA TYR A 147 38.54 -9.14 27.24
C TYR A 147 37.30 -9.41 26.40
N ARG A 148 37.05 -10.67 26.02
CA ARG A 148 35.85 -11.06 25.27
C ARG A 148 34.57 -10.80 26.05
N LEU A 149 34.53 -11.13 27.34
CA LEU A 149 33.39 -10.88 28.22
C LEU A 149 33.09 -9.38 28.36
N MET A 150 34.12 -8.55 28.48
CA MET A 150 33.96 -7.09 28.53
C MET A 150 33.40 -6.56 27.22
N ALA A 151 34.03 -6.90 26.08
CA ALA A 151 33.58 -6.47 24.76
C ALA A 151 32.14 -6.89 24.50
N LEU A 152 31.76 -8.12 24.82
CA LEU A 152 30.42 -8.64 24.59
C LEU A 152 29.37 -7.93 25.45
N ARG A 153 29.68 -7.59 26.70
CA ARG A 153 28.78 -6.79 27.55
C ARG A 153 28.55 -5.39 26.98
N ASP A 154 29.57 -4.78 26.40
CA ASP A 154 29.44 -3.48 25.76
C ASP A 154 28.63 -3.57 24.47
N MET A 155 28.84 -4.63 23.66
CA MET A 155 28.03 -4.89 22.47
C MET A 155 26.55 -5.10 22.80
N ILE A 156 26.24 -5.83 23.88
CA ILE A 156 24.85 -5.99 24.36
C ILE A 156 24.23 -4.63 24.68
N LYS A 157 24.92 -3.78 25.46
CA LYS A 157 24.39 -2.45 25.82
C LYS A 157 24.14 -1.56 24.60
N ILE A 158 25.07 -1.58 23.63
CA ILE A 158 24.92 -0.83 22.38
C ILE A 158 23.69 -1.32 21.63
N GLU A 159 23.52 -2.63 21.53
CA GLU A 159 22.41 -3.22 20.79
C GLU A 159 21.06 -3.02 21.50
N GLU A 160 21.02 -3.08 22.83
CA GLU A 160 19.83 -2.75 23.64
C GLU A 160 19.40 -1.30 23.43
N LYS A 161 20.36 -0.37 23.40
CA LYS A 161 20.08 1.04 23.13
C LYS A 161 19.49 1.24 21.73
N LYS A 162 20.10 0.64 20.70
CA LYS A 162 19.60 0.75 19.32
C LYS A 162 18.21 0.12 19.16
N LEU A 163 17.96 -1.00 19.84
CA LEU A 163 16.64 -1.62 19.85
C LEU A 163 15.58 -0.69 20.44
N GLU A 164 15.90 0.02 21.52
CA GLU A 164 15.00 1.00 22.12
C GLU A 164 14.76 2.21 21.21
N GLU A 165 15.80 2.70 20.53
CA GLU A 165 15.69 3.78 19.54
C GLU A 165 14.72 3.39 18.42
N VAL A 166 14.90 2.20 17.82
CA VAL A 166 14.01 1.70 16.75
C VAL A 166 12.57 1.52 17.25
N LYS A 167 12.36 1.00 18.47
CA LYS A 167 11.01 0.87 19.06
C LYS A 167 10.32 2.21 19.21
N HIS A 168 11.05 3.21 19.70
CA HIS A 168 10.53 4.56 19.86
C HIS A 168 10.20 5.21 18.50
N GLU A 169 11.05 5.01 17.49
CA GLU A 169 10.81 5.50 16.13
C GLU A 169 9.57 4.86 15.50
N ILE A 170 9.40 3.54 15.62
CA ILE A 170 8.19 2.83 15.17
C ILE A 170 6.94 3.45 15.82
N GLU A 171 6.93 3.61 17.15
CA GLU A 171 5.78 4.19 17.84
C GLU A 171 5.46 5.62 17.39
N PHE A 172 6.50 6.41 17.10
CA PHE A 172 6.33 7.77 16.61
C PHE A 172 5.71 7.78 15.20
N GLU A 173 6.24 6.96 14.29
CA GLU A 173 5.77 6.85 12.91
C GLU A 173 4.35 6.25 12.82
N GLU A 174 4.00 5.30 13.70
CA GLU A 174 2.63 4.80 13.84
C GLU A 174 1.66 5.92 14.25
N LYS A 175 2.03 6.74 15.25
CA LYS A 175 1.22 7.88 15.68
C LYS A 175 1.09 8.93 14.57
N LEU A 176 2.18 9.22 13.87
CA LEU A 176 2.21 10.18 12.77
C LEU A 176 1.35 9.73 11.59
N SER A 177 1.54 8.49 11.12
CA SER A 177 0.77 7.90 10.02
C SER A 177 -0.72 7.86 10.34
N GLN A 178 -1.10 7.50 11.56
CA GLN A 178 -2.49 7.55 12.00
C GLN A 178 -3.06 8.99 11.96
N LYS A 179 -2.29 10.00 12.38
CA LYS A 179 -2.71 11.41 12.28
C LYS A 179 -2.85 11.89 10.84
N ILE A 180 -1.99 11.44 9.94
CA ILE A 180 -2.10 11.71 8.51
C ILE A 180 -3.39 11.08 7.97
N ARG A 181 -3.66 9.80 8.29
CA ARG A 181 -4.90 9.12 7.88
C ARG A 181 -6.17 9.82 8.38
N GLU A 182 -6.15 10.29 9.63
CA GLU A 182 -7.27 11.04 10.23
C GLU A 182 -7.52 12.38 9.55
N SER A 183 -6.49 13.00 8.97
CA SER A 183 -6.60 14.30 8.30
C SER A 183 -7.37 14.24 6.96
N ILE A 184 -7.47 13.06 6.35
CA ILE A 184 -8.16 12.83 5.07
C ILE A 184 -9.66 13.06 5.23
N ARG A 185 -10.18 14.08 4.54
CA ARG A 185 -11.59 14.47 4.62
C ARG A 185 -12.44 13.76 3.58
N THR A 186 -11.86 13.52 2.42
CA THR A 186 -12.51 12.94 1.25
C THR A 186 -12.90 11.49 1.52
N LYS A 187 -14.21 11.25 1.62
CA LYS A 187 -14.76 9.93 2.01
C LYS A 187 -14.30 8.79 1.11
N ARG A 188 -14.17 9.03 -0.20
CA ARG A 188 -13.77 7.99 -1.16
C ARG A 188 -12.33 7.51 -1.00
N TYR A 189 -11.45 8.31 -0.38
CA TYR A 189 -10.05 7.96 -0.16
C TYR A 189 -9.79 7.16 1.12
N LYS A 190 -10.75 7.13 2.06
CA LYS A 190 -10.53 6.50 3.39
C LYS A 190 -10.31 4.98 3.36
N ASN A 191 -10.78 4.35 2.29
CA ASN A 191 -10.78 2.90 2.09
C ASN A 191 -10.00 2.50 0.83
N LEU A 192 -9.22 3.43 0.26
CA LEU A 192 -8.31 3.08 -0.81
C LEU A 192 -7.07 2.43 -0.20
N GLU A 193 -6.56 1.46 -0.91
CA GLU A 193 -5.33 0.74 -0.58
C GLU A 193 -4.18 1.29 -1.42
N SER A 194 -2.94 0.93 -1.08
CA SER A 194 -1.75 1.49 -1.74
C SER A 194 -1.74 1.25 -3.25
N TRP A 195 -2.18 0.07 -3.70
CA TRP A 195 -2.25 -0.27 -5.12
C TRP A 195 -3.29 0.56 -5.90
N ASP A 196 -4.35 1.04 -5.23
CA ASP A 196 -5.39 1.84 -5.89
C ASP A 196 -4.85 3.20 -6.33
N ILE A 197 -3.77 3.68 -5.70
CA ILE A 197 -3.19 5.00 -5.94
C ILE A 197 -1.75 4.94 -6.47
N ALA A 198 -1.23 3.75 -6.76
CA ALA A 198 0.17 3.56 -7.15
C ALA A 198 0.58 4.37 -8.39
N GLY A 199 -0.33 4.55 -9.35
CA GLY A 199 -0.09 5.34 -10.58
C GLY A 199 -0.21 6.86 -10.42
N PHE A 200 -0.44 7.38 -9.20
CA PHE A 200 -0.54 8.82 -8.96
C PHE A 200 0.80 9.41 -8.52
N HIS A 201 1.35 10.28 -9.37
CA HIS A 201 2.60 11.01 -9.13
C HIS A 201 2.30 12.51 -8.97
N PHE A 202 2.79 13.13 -7.90
CA PHE A 202 2.52 14.54 -7.54
C PHE A 202 3.77 15.43 -7.63
N ASP A 203 4.91 14.83 -7.91
CA ASP A 203 6.27 15.38 -7.96
C ASP A 203 6.76 15.64 -9.39
N GLY A 204 5.96 15.31 -10.40
CA GLY A 204 6.36 15.39 -11.80
C GLY A 204 7.18 14.19 -12.28
N GLU A 205 7.29 13.10 -11.52
CA GLU A 205 8.00 11.87 -11.89
C GLU A 205 7.36 11.12 -13.08
N ALA A 206 6.13 11.46 -13.45
CA ALA A 206 5.39 10.84 -14.56
C ALA A 206 6.05 10.94 -15.95
N TRP A 207 7.19 11.62 -16.09
CA TRP A 207 7.86 11.87 -17.37
C TRP A 207 9.27 11.25 -17.51
N LEU A 208 9.77 10.53 -16.50
CA LEU A 208 11.17 10.05 -16.48
C LEU A 208 11.35 8.54 -16.71
N GLU A 209 10.29 7.74 -16.82
CA GLU A 209 10.40 6.29 -17.06
C GLU A 209 10.21 5.85 -18.52
N GLU A 210 9.94 6.77 -19.46
CA GLU A 210 9.87 6.43 -20.89
C GLU A 210 10.60 7.46 -21.77
N TYR A 211 11.95 7.45 -21.74
CA TYR A 211 12.82 7.83 -22.88
C TYR A 211 14.17 7.12 -22.83
#